data_AF-A0A6G3XJ75-F1
#
_entry.id   AF-A0A6G3XJ75-F1
#
_cell.length_a   1.000
_cell.length_b   1.000
_cell.length_c   1.000
_cell.angle_alpha   90.00
_cell.angle_beta   90.00
_cell.angle_gamma   90.00
#
_symmetry.space_group_name_H-M   'P 1'
#
loop_
_entity.id
_entity.type
_entity.pdbx_description
1 polymer ?
#
loop_
_entity_poly.entity_id
_entity_poly.type
_entity_poly.pdbx_seq_one_letter_code
_entity_poly.pdbx_strand_id
1 'polypeptide(L)'
;EGGAGAGEAGNAGVGTISCPDVASQLPAIPASAQAEVDRNLTLLDTQVAEANKRLVDTVGQGGPNFVQNAILGPLEDKRISTVNRIATAIGRTAEKPAGLDSLAACTLTK
;
A
#
# COMPACT_ATOMS: atom_id res chain seq x y z
N GLU A 1 1.92 32.48 1.65
CA GLU A 1 3.30 32.11 2.04
C GLU A 1 3.18 30.73 2.71
N GLY A 2 3.63 29.60 2.18
CA GLY A 2 4.70 29.33 1.23
C GLY A 2 5.83 28.61 1.95
N GLY A 3 5.79 27.28 1.97
CA GLY A 3 6.97 26.42 2.21
C GLY A 3 7.02 25.68 3.54
N ALA A 4 6.96 24.34 3.51
CA ALA A 4 8.17 23.52 3.36
C ALA A 4 7.75 22.06 3.20
N GLY A 5 7.91 21.52 1.99
CA GLY A 5 7.75 20.11 1.70
C GLY A 5 8.74 19.30 2.54
N ALA A 6 8.21 18.34 3.29
CA ALA A 6 9.01 17.40 4.05
C ALA A 6 9.78 16.49 3.09
N GLY A 7 11.07 16.79 2.93
CA GLY A 7 12.15 15.84 2.70
C GLY A 7 11.94 14.73 1.67
N GLU A 8 11.88 15.07 0.38
CA GLU A 8 12.14 14.12 -0.71
C GLU A 8 13.51 14.43 -1.33
N ALA A 9 14.56 14.29 -0.53
CA ALA A 9 15.94 14.50 -0.98
C ALA A 9 16.82 13.37 -0.45
N GLY A 10 16.60 12.17 -0.98
CA GLY A 10 17.40 11.01 -0.59
C GLY A 10 17.16 9.72 -1.36
N ASN A 11 16.64 9.71 -2.60
CA ASN A 11 16.60 8.44 -3.34
C ASN A 11 16.38 8.47 -4.87
N ALA A 12 16.71 9.57 -5.55
CA ALA A 12 16.45 9.70 -7.00
C ALA A 12 17.11 8.59 -7.87
N GLY A 13 18.08 7.86 -7.33
CA GLY A 13 18.77 6.75 -8.01
C GLY A 13 18.12 5.37 -7.86
N VAL A 14 17.13 5.16 -7.00
CA VAL A 14 16.63 3.82 -6.62
C VAL A 14 15.15 3.63 -6.98
N GLY A 15 14.39 4.73 -7.02
CA GLY A 15 12.95 4.71 -7.23
C GLY A 15 12.17 4.62 -5.92
N THR A 16 10.85 4.66 -6.03
CA THR A 16 9.88 4.66 -4.93
C THR A 16 8.79 3.64 -5.25
N ILE A 17 8.33 2.92 -4.23
CA ILE A 17 7.21 2.00 -4.36
C ILE A 17 5.91 2.81 -4.30
N SER A 18 5.14 2.72 -5.38
CA SER A 18 3.83 3.33 -5.52
C SER A 18 2.76 2.25 -5.59
N CYS A 19 1.67 2.46 -4.88
CA CYS A 19 0.57 1.50 -4.82
C CYS A 19 -0.75 2.18 -5.17
N PRO A 20 -1.69 1.46 -5.78
CA PRO A 20 -3.04 1.96 -6.02
C PRO A 20 -3.71 2.39 -4.72
N ASP A 21 -4.46 3.50 -4.81
CA ASP A 21 -5.28 3.96 -3.70
C ASP A 21 -6.53 3.08 -3.58
N VAL A 22 -6.65 2.41 -2.45
CA VAL A 22 -7.79 1.53 -2.17
C VAL A 22 -8.99 2.36 -1.74
N ALA A 23 -8.77 3.41 -0.96
CA ALA A 23 -9.84 4.22 -0.36
C ALA A 23 -10.79 4.82 -1.42
N SER A 24 -10.24 5.35 -2.52
CA SER A 24 -11.02 5.93 -3.61
C SER A 24 -11.83 4.91 -4.42
N GLN A 25 -11.51 3.63 -4.32
CA GLN A 25 -12.23 2.55 -5.01
C GLN A 25 -13.28 1.87 -4.10
N LEU A 26 -13.34 2.25 -2.82
CA LEU A 26 -14.33 1.69 -1.90
C LEU A 26 -15.72 2.30 -2.18
N PRO A 27 -16.79 1.50 -2.08
CA PRO A 27 -18.15 2.03 -2.10
C PRO A 27 -18.43 2.82 -0.82
N ALA A 28 -19.66 3.33 -0.67
CA ALA A 28 -20.08 3.99 0.56
C ALA A 28 -19.81 3.11 1.79
N ILE A 29 -18.92 3.56 2.67
CA ILE A 29 -18.51 2.84 3.87
C ILE A 29 -19.55 3.10 4.97
N PRO A 30 -20.16 2.06 5.54
CA PRO A 30 -21.07 2.21 6.68
C PRO A 30 -20.34 2.79 7.91
N ALA A 31 -20.98 3.68 8.67
CA ALA A 31 -20.38 4.32 9.84
C ALA A 31 -19.87 3.31 10.89
N SER A 32 -20.52 2.14 10.99
CA SER A 32 -20.11 1.03 11.85
C SER A 32 -18.81 0.35 11.42
N ALA A 33 -18.47 0.39 10.12
CA ALA A 33 -17.25 -0.19 9.56
C ALA A 33 -16.11 0.84 9.43
N GLN A 34 -16.41 2.13 9.50
CA GLN A 34 -15.48 3.21 9.19
C GLN A 34 -14.18 3.13 9.99
N ALA A 35 -14.26 2.97 11.31
CA ALA A 35 -13.09 2.83 12.17
C ALA A 35 -12.24 1.58 11.88
N GLU A 36 -12.85 0.47 11.43
CA GLU A 36 -12.09 -0.70 10.99
C GLU A 36 -11.42 -0.44 9.63
N VAL A 37 -12.14 0.16 8.68
CA VAL A 37 -11.60 0.50 7.36
C VAL A 37 -10.43 1.46 7.48
N ASP A 38 -10.55 2.55 8.25
CA ASP A 38 -9.50 3.55 8.45
C ASP A 38 -8.20 2.94 9.03
N ARG A 39 -8.34 2.01 9.99
CA ARG A 39 -7.19 1.27 10.55
C ARG A 39 -6.49 0.41 9.50
N ASN A 40 -7.25 -0.24 8.64
CA ASN A 40 -6.67 -1.07 7.58
C ASN A 40 -6.07 -0.20 6.45
N LEU A 41 -6.65 0.96 6.13
CA LEU A 41 -6.06 1.94 5.21
C LEU A 41 -4.71 2.44 5.75
N THR A 42 -4.67 2.84 7.02
CA THR A 42 -3.41 3.23 7.69
C THR A 42 -2.37 2.10 7.68
N LEU A 43 -2.82 0.85 7.83
CA LEU A 43 -1.95 -0.32 7.75
C LEU A 43 -1.40 -0.53 6.33
N LEU A 44 -2.19 -0.26 5.28
CA LEU A 44 -1.71 -0.29 3.90
C LEU A 44 -0.59 0.75 3.71
N ASP A 45 -0.77 1.99 4.17
CA ASP A 45 0.28 3.02 4.11
C ASP A 45 1.55 2.61 4.85
N THR A 46 1.39 2.00 6.03
CA THR A 46 2.51 1.49 6.82
C THR A 46 3.31 0.45 6.04
N GLN A 47 2.64 -0.50 5.39
CA GLN A 47 3.30 -1.54 4.58
C GLN A 47 4.09 -0.93 3.41
N VAL A 48 3.57 0.14 2.79
CA VAL A 48 4.27 0.86 1.71
C VAL A 48 5.49 1.59 2.24
N ALA A 49 5.39 2.25 3.39
CA ALA A 49 6.52 2.92 4.03
C ALA A 49 7.62 1.92 4.42
N GLU A 50 7.27 0.76 4.98
CA GLU A 50 8.21 -0.31 5.29
C GLU A 50 8.89 -0.86 4.03
N ALA A 51 8.14 -1.04 2.94
CA ALA A 51 8.70 -1.49 1.68
C ALA A 51 9.64 -0.46 1.06
N ASN A 52 9.31 0.83 1.10
CA ASN A 52 10.17 1.92 0.66
C ASN A 52 11.46 2.01 1.48
N LYS A 53 11.35 1.89 2.82
CA LYS A 53 12.53 1.83 3.69
C LYS A 53 13.43 0.65 3.29
N ARG A 54 12.84 -0.53 3.10
CA ARG A 54 13.58 -1.74 2.72
C ARG A 54 14.21 -1.60 1.33
N LEU A 55 13.56 -0.89 0.40
CA LEU A 55 14.12 -0.58 -0.91
C LEU A 55 15.40 0.24 -0.79
N VAL A 56 15.41 1.29 0.05
CA VAL A 56 16.59 2.11 0.34
C VAL A 56 17.69 1.30 1.06
N ASP A 57 17.31 0.50 2.05
CA ASP A 57 18.26 -0.26 2.87
C ASP A 57 18.95 -1.39 2.08
N THR A 58 18.35 -1.84 0.97
CA THR A 58 18.85 -2.94 0.13
C THR A 58 19.45 -2.47 -1.18
N VAL A 59 19.70 -1.16 -1.34
CA VAL A 59 20.34 -0.61 -2.54
C VAL A 59 21.71 -1.23 -2.76
N GLY A 60 21.95 -1.73 -3.97
CA GLY A 60 23.19 -2.42 -4.31
C GLY A 60 23.29 -3.85 -3.75
N GLN A 61 22.26 -4.33 -3.05
CA GLN A 61 22.15 -5.72 -2.60
C GLN A 61 21.20 -6.50 -3.52
N GLY A 62 21.60 -7.70 -3.91
CA GLY A 62 20.79 -8.58 -4.75
C GLY A 62 20.85 -8.26 -6.25
N GLY A 63 20.31 -9.17 -7.05
CA GLY A 63 20.29 -9.07 -8.51
C GLY A 63 19.12 -8.22 -9.06
N PRO A 64 18.97 -8.11 -10.39
CA PRO A 64 17.97 -7.25 -11.03
C PRO A 64 16.51 -7.53 -10.62
N ASN A 65 16.21 -8.74 -10.15
CA ASN A 65 14.87 -9.13 -9.70
C ASN A 65 14.68 -9.08 -8.17
N PHE A 66 15.66 -8.60 -7.40
CA PHE A 66 15.60 -8.61 -5.94
C PHE A 66 14.40 -7.81 -5.42
N VAL A 67 14.21 -6.58 -5.91
CA VAL A 67 13.08 -5.74 -5.49
C VAL A 67 11.75 -6.44 -5.76
N GLN A 68 11.61 -7.08 -6.91
CA GLN A 68 10.37 -7.79 -7.26
C GLN A 68 10.11 -8.99 -6.34
N ASN A 69 11.11 -9.85 -6.11
CA ASN A 69 10.93 -11.08 -5.34
C ASN A 69 10.92 -10.86 -3.82
N ALA A 70 11.77 -9.96 -3.34
CA ALA A 70 11.96 -9.77 -1.91
C ALA A 70 11.06 -8.67 -1.34
N ILE A 71 10.69 -7.66 -2.13
CA ILE A 71 9.95 -6.48 -1.65
C ILE A 71 8.53 -6.45 -2.23
N LEU A 72 8.37 -6.37 -3.55
CA LEU A 72 7.05 -6.21 -4.18
C LEU A 72 6.15 -7.44 -3.98
N GLY A 73 6.67 -8.66 -4.17
CA GLY A 73 5.88 -9.89 -3.97
C GLY A 73 5.32 -9.99 -2.55
N PRO A 74 6.15 -9.96 -1.49
CA PRO A 74 5.67 -10.00 -0.12
C PRO A 74 4.80 -8.80 0.28
N LEU A 75 5.01 -7.63 -0.35
CA LEU A 75 4.16 -6.46 -0.14
C LEU A 75 2.76 -6.68 -0.73
N GLU A 76 2.68 -7.23 -1.94
CA GLU A 76 1.41 -7.56 -2.60
C GLU A 76 0.60 -8.53 -1.74
N ASP A 77 1.18 -9.63 -1.27
CA ASP A 77 0.49 -10.60 -0.41
C ASP A 77 -0.08 -9.96 0.87
N LYS A 78 0.72 -9.11 1.55
CA LYS A 78 0.30 -8.38 2.75
C LYS A 78 -0.84 -7.41 2.46
N ARG A 79 -0.76 -6.70 1.32
CA ARG A 79 -1.80 -5.77 0.89
C ARG A 79 -3.07 -6.53 0.52
N ILE A 80 -3.01 -7.64 -0.20
CA ILE A 80 -4.18 -8.50 -0.51
C ILE A 80 -4.90 -8.92 0.78
N SER A 81 -4.14 -9.37 1.78
CA SER A 81 -4.71 -9.73 3.08
C SER A 81 -5.43 -8.56 3.74
N THR A 82 -4.83 -7.38 3.72
CA THR A 82 -5.37 -6.16 4.35
C THR A 82 -6.61 -5.65 3.60
N VAL A 83 -6.57 -5.66 2.27
CA VAL A 83 -7.70 -5.30 1.40
C VAL A 83 -8.87 -6.26 1.60
N ASN A 84 -8.63 -7.57 1.73
CA ASN A 84 -9.66 -8.53 2.06
C ASN A 84 -10.31 -8.25 3.42
N ARG A 85 -9.55 -7.75 4.40
CA ARG A 85 -10.09 -7.34 5.71
C ARG A 85 -10.99 -6.11 5.56
N ILE A 86 -10.63 -5.13 4.73
CA ILE A 86 -11.48 -3.98 4.40
C ILE A 86 -12.80 -4.45 3.77
N ALA A 87 -12.71 -5.29 2.73
CA ALA A 87 -13.89 -5.84 2.06
C ALA A 87 -14.79 -6.61 3.03
N THR A 88 -14.20 -7.38 3.93
CA THR A 88 -14.94 -8.14 4.96
C THR A 88 -15.58 -7.20 5.99
N ALA A 89 -14.90 -6.15 6.43
CA ALA A 89 -15.47 -5.18 7.38
C ALA A 89 -16.71 -4.49 6.79
N ILE A 90 -16.64 -4.06 5.53
CA ILE A 90 -17.77 -3.48 4.80
C ILE A 90 -18.88 -4.55 4.63
N GLY A 91 -18.50 -5.75 4.17
CA GLY A 91 -19.41 -6.88 3.89
C GLY A 91 -20.20 -7.41 5.08
N ARG A 92 -19.83 -7.06 6.32
CA ARG A 92 -20.61 -7.38 7.53
C ARG A 92 -21.87 -6.54 7.67
N THR A 93 -21.91 -5.37 7.04
CA THR A 93 -22.97 -4.36 7.25
C THR A 93 -23.57 -3.82 5.95
N ALA A 94 -22.88 -4.00 4.83
CA ALA A 94 -23.30 -3.65 3.48
C ALA A 94 -22.87 -4.73 2.47
N GLU A 95 -23.14 -4.50 1.18
CA GLU A 95 -22.67 -5.40 0.12
C GLU A 95 -21.14 -5.43 0.08
N LYS A 96 -20.57 -6.63 0.05
CA LYS A 96 -19.11 -6.82 0.04
C LYS A 96 -18.54 -6.33 -1.30
N PRO A 97 -17.61 -5.36 -1.29
CA PRO A 97 -16.94 -4.95 -2.53
C PRO A 97 -16.08 -6.10 -3.07
N ALA A 98 -16.16 -6.31 -4.39
CA ALA A 98 -15.40 -7.32 -5.12
C ALA A 98 -14.29 -6.69 -5.95
N GLY A 99 -13.27 -7.47 -6.29
CA GLY A 99 -12.19 -7.04 -7.18
C GLY A 99 -11.14 -6.11 -6.56
N LEU A 100 -11.24 -5.80 -5.26
CA LEU A 100 -10.28 -4.92 -4.59
C LEU A 100 -8.86 -5.52 -4.54
N ASP A 101 -8.71 -6.84 -4.64
CA ASP A 101 -7.41 -7.52 -4.64
C ASP A 101 -6.50 -7.02 -5.77
N SER A 102 -7.08 -6.59 -6.89
CA SER A 102 -6.33 -6.00 -8.01
C SER A 102 -5.64 -4.67 -7.65
N LEU A 103 -6.06 -4.01 -6.57
CA LEU A 103 -5.49 -2.76 -6.05
C LEU A 103 -4.34 -3.00 -5.06
N ALA A 104 -4.10 -4.26 -4.69
CA ALA A 104 -3.03 -4.62 -3.76
C ALA A 104 -1.65 -4.59 -4.42
N ALA A 105 -1.57 -4.83 -5.74
CA ALA A 105 -0.33 -4.85 -6.49
C ALA A 105 0.32 -3.46 -6.51
N CYS A 106 1.58 -3.39 -6.06
CA CYS A 106 2.37 -2.17 -6.08
C CYS A 106 3.44 -2.24 -7.16
N THR A 107 3.88 -1.07 -7.63
CA THR A 107 4.92 -0.95 -8.65
C THR A 107 6.08 -0.12 -8.14
N LEU A 108 7.27 -0.39 -8.68
CA LEU A 108 8.41 0.48 -8.51
C LEU A 108 8.33 1.60 -9.56
N THR A 109 8.21 2.83 -9.11
CA THR A 109 8.28 4.04 -9.95
C THR A 109 9.67 4.63 -9.80
N LYS A 110 10.28 5.11 -10.89
CA LYS A 110 11.63 5.67 -10.88
C LYS A 110 11.63 7.05 -11.53
#